data_AF-M2A6C0-F1
#
_entry.id   AF-M2A6C0-F1
#
_cell.length_a   1.000
_cell.length_b   1.000
_cell.length_c   1.000
_cell.angle_alpha   90.00
_cell.angle_beta   90.00
_cell.angle_gamma   90.00
#
_symmetry.space_group_name_H-M   'P 1'
#
loop_
_entity.id
_entity.type
_entity.pdbx_description
1 polymer ?
#
loop_
_entity_poly.entity_id
_entity_poly.type
_entity_poly.pdbx_seq_one_letter_code
_entity_poly.pdbx_strand_id
1 'polypeptide(L)' 'MIVKLASQKIEDIYDYTYAIEALKIGETVEIVVNREGQDVTLSITPGSRD' A
#
# COMPACT_ATOMS: atom_id res chain seq x y z
N MET A 1 8.76 -6.37 1.98
CA MET A 1 8.66 -5.47 0.82
C MET A 1 7.19 -5.26 0.50
N ILE A 2 6.75 -4.06 0.13
CA ILE A 2 5.37 -3.84 -0.32
C ILE A 2 5.29 -4.32 -1.77
N VAL A 3 4.34 -5.20 -2.07
CA VAL A 3 4.16 -5.78 -3.42
C VAL A 3 2.86 -5.32 -4.08
N LYS A 4 1.89 -4.85 -3.28
CA LYS A 4 0.63 -4.28 -3.76
C LYS A 4 0.08 -3.28 -2.75
N LEU A 5 -0.47 -2.18 -3.24
CA LEU A 5 -1.19 -1.19 -2.44
C LEU A 5 -2.53 -0.88 -3.13
N ALA A 6 -3.63 -1.09 -2.43
CA ALA A 6 -4.98 -1.06 -2.98
C ALA A 6 -5.07 -1.93 -4.26
N SER A 7 -5.44 -1.33 -5.40
CA SER A 7 -5.52 -2.02 -6.70
C SER A 7 -4.21 -2.01 -7.49
N GLN A 8 -3.17 -1.33 -7.01
CA GLN A 8 -1.93 -1.09 -7.74
C GLN A 8 -0.83 -2.04 -7.28
N LYS A 9 -0.19 -2.73 -8.23
CA LYS A 9 1.03 -3.50 -7.99
C LYS A 9 2.20 -2.54 -7.84
N ILE A 10 3.10 -2.82 -6.89
CA ILE A 10 4.28 -2.00 -6.62
C ILE A 10 5.50 -2.78 -7.10
N GLU A 11 6.15 -2.31 -8.17
CA GLU A 11 7.36 -2.93 -8.72
C GLU A 11 8.62 -2.16 -8.32
N ASP A 12 8.50 -0.85 -8.10
CA ASP A 12 9.58 0.01 -7.61
C ASP A 12 9.10 1.08 -6.60
N ILE A 13 10.02 1.98 -6.22
CA ILE A 13 9.74 3.05 -5.24
C ILE A 13 8.87 4.19 -5.80
N TYR A 14 8.83 4.38 -7.12
CA TYR A 14 8.03 5.42 -7.75
C TYR A 14 6.56 5.01 -7.82
N ASP A 15 6.29 3.73 -8.08
CA ASP A 15 4.94 3.16 -7.99
C ASP A 15 4.30 3.42 -6.62
N TYR A 16 5.10 3.30 -5.57
CA TYR A 16 4.64 3.56 -4.19
C TYR A 16 4.21 5.01 -3.99
N THR A 17 4.92 5.97 -4.60
CA THR A 17 4.61 7.40 -4.50
C THR A 17 3.25 7.68 -5.13
N TYR A 18 3.05 7.21 -6.37
CA TYR A 18 1.76 7.36 -7.07
C TYR A 18 0.61 6.65 -6.35
N ALA A 19 0.88 5.45 -5.83
CA ALA A 19 -0.13 4.66 -5.16
C ALA A 19 -0.64 5.35 -3.88
N ILE A 20 0.23 6.04 -3.12
CA ILE A 20 -0.17 6.83 -1.95
C ILE A 20 -0.99 8.05 -2.33
N GLU A 21 -0.59 8.79 -3.36
CA GLU A 21 -1.31 9.99 -3.81
C GLU A 21 -2.74 9.68 -4.25
N ALA A 22 -2.98 8.47 -4.76
CA ALA A 22 -4.30 8.00 -5.14
C ALA A 22 -5.19 7.57 -3.95
N LEU A 23 -4.64 7.44 -2.73
CA LEU A 23 -5.41 7.00 -1.57
C LEU A 23 -6.26 8.12 -0.98
N LYS A 24 -7.45 7.74 -0.50
CA LYS A 24 -8.32 8.62 0.27
C LYS A 24 -8.04 8.48 1.75
N ILE A 25 -7.88 9.62 2.42
CA ILE A 25 -7.72 9.69 3.87
C ILE A 25 -8.99 9.14 4.54
N GLY A 26 -8.81 8.30 5.56
CA GLY A 26 -9.90 7.70 6.32
C GLY A 26 -10.57 6.50 5.64
N GLU A 27 -10.20 6.16 4.40
CA GLU A 27 -10.72 4.97 3.71
C GLU A 27 -9.78 3.78 3.92
N THR A 28 -10.29 2.69 4.48
CA THR A 28 -9.49 1.48 4.67
C THR A 28 -9.19 0.82 3.33
N VAL A 29 -7.91 0.56 3.07
CA VAL A 29 -7.42 -0.11 1.86
C VAL A 29 -6.58 -1.34 2.23
N GLU A 30 -6.50 -2.29 1.30
CA GLU A 30 -5.62 -3.44 1.44
C GLU A 30 -4.20 -3.12 0.99
N ILE A 31 -3.22 -3.64 1.72
CA ILE A 31 -1.82 -3.65 1.34
C ILE A 31 -1.31 -5.09 1.44
N VAL A 32 -0.53 -5.51 0.44
CA VAL A 32 0.13 -6.82 0.46
C VAL A 32 1.62 -6.58 0.64
N VAL A 33 2.19 -7.22 1.66
CA VAL A 33 3.62 -7.17 1.95
C VAL A 33 4.21 -8.57 1.87
N ASN A 34 5.32 -8.71 1.18
CA ASN A 34 6.12 -9.92 1.25
C ASN A 34 6.99 -9.87 2.53
N ARG A 35 6.81 -10.86 3.41
CA ARG A 35 7.55 -11.05 4.65
C ARG A 35 8.14 -12.45 4.63
N GLU A 36 9.46 -12.54 4.59
CA GLU A 36 10.20 -13.81 4.54
C GLU A 36 9.76 -14.74 3.40
N GLY A 37 9.41 -14.17 2.23
CA GLY A 37 8.94 -14.93 1.08
C GLY A 37 7.44 -15.26 1.10
N GLN A 38 6.71 -14.87 2.16
CA GLN A 38 5.27 -15.05 2.26
C GLN A 38 4.53 -13.72 2.05
N ASP A 39 3.48 -13.75 1.23
CA ASP A 39 2.62 -12.60 1.03
C ASP A 39 1.60 -12.51 2.17
N VAL A 40 1.64 -11.38 2.88
CA VAL A 40 0.75 -11.07 3.99
C VAL A 40 -0.12 -9.89 3.59
N THR A 41 -1.43 -10.10 3.59
CA THR A 41 -2.42 -9.04 3.35
C THR A 41 -2.77 -8.35 4.66
N LEU A 42 -2.75 -7.03 4.66
CA LEU A 42 -3.10 -6.18 5.78
C LEU A 42 -4.12 -5.14 5.33
N SER A 43 -5.01 -4.73 6.23
CA SER A 43 -5.90 -3.58 6.02
C SER A 43 -5.32 -2.37 6.75
N ILE A 44 -5.14 -1.28 6.03
CA ILE A 44 -4.61 -0.02 6.57
C ILE A 44 -5.56 1.13 6.28
N THR A 45 -5.64 2.11 7.17
CA THR A 45 -6.41 3.34 6.95
C THR A 45 -5.43 4.51 6.84
N PRO A 46 -5.31 5.18 5.69
CA PRO A 46 -4.42 6.33 5.52
C PRO A 46 -4.85 7.50 6.41
N GLY A 47 -3.88 8.09 7.11
CA GLY A 47 -4.06 9.31 7.90
C GLY A 47 -3.52 10.55 7.20
N SER A 48 -3.94 11.73 7.67
CA SER A 48 -3.29 13.00 7.27
C SER A 48 -1.85 13.04 7.76
N ARG A 49 -0.98 13.71 7.01
CA ARG A 49 0.35 14.09 7.48
C ARG A 49 0.22 15.47 8.17
N ASP A 50 -0.25 15.47 9.41
CA ASP A 50 -0.21 16.63 10.32
C ASP A 50 0.71 16.36 11.52
#